data_AF-A0A258DN47-F1
#
_entry.id   AF-A0A258DN47-F1
#
_cell.length_a   1.000
_cell.length_b   1.000
_cell.length_c   1.000
_cell.angle_alpha   90.00
_cell.angle_beta   90.00
_cell.angle_gamma   90.00
#
_symmetry.space_group_name_H-M   'P 1'
#
loop_
_entity.id
_entity.type
_entity.pdbx_description
1 polymer ?
#
loop_
_entity_poly.entity_id
_entity_poly.type
_entity_poly.pdbx_seq_one_letter_code
_entity_poly.pdbx_strand_id
1 'polypeptide(L)'
;MFRLANLLMVVALLVTAAVVYQVKYASIADAERMSHLRQAIRAERDAIAVMRAEWARRTSPLYVQGLVERHLDLQPLTVDGMSTLDDLPAKPAVGGDGIGGIIEALVDEPLTTSSVGKPA
;
A
#
# COMPACT_ATOMS: atom_id res chain seq x y z
N MET A 1 -66.18 -33.54 -16.56
CA MET A 1 -65.37 -32.43 -17.09
C MET A 1 -65.01 -31.40 -16.01
N PHE A 2 -65.98 -30.81 -15.27
CA PHE A 2 -65.69 -29.88 -14.16
C PHE A 2 -64.82 -30.42 -13.01
N ARG A 3 -64.89 -31.72 -12.71
CA ARG A 3 -64.06 -32.33 -11.65
C ARG A 3 -62.56 -32.35 -11.98
N LEU A 4 -62.21 -32.50 -13.27
CA LEU A 4 -60.81 -32.46 -13.71
C LEU A 4 -60.25 -31.03 -13.63
N ALA A 5 -61.07 -30.03 -14.00
CA ALA A 5 -60.73 -28.62 -13.86
C ALA A 5 -60.52 -28.22 -12.40
N ASN A 6 -61.40 -28.64 -11.48
CA ASN A 6 -61.21 -28.41 -10.05
C ASN A 6 -59.95 -29.09 -9.50
N LEU A 7 -59.67 -30.33 -9.92
CA LEU A 7 -58.45 -31.03 -9.52
C LEU A 7 -57.20 -30.26 -9.97
N LEU A 8 -57.18 -29.79 -11.22
CA LEU A 8 -56.10 -28.96 -11.74
C LEU A 8 -55.92 -27.67 -10.93
N MET A 9 -57.02 -27.04 -10.52
CA MET A 9 -56.98 -25.81 -9.74
C MET A 9 -56.41 -26.03 -8.34
N VAL A 10 -56.76 -27.15 -7.69
CA VAL A 10 -56.19 -27.54 -6.40
C VAL A 10 -54.70 -27.83 -6.52
N VAL A 11 -54.29 -28.55 -7.57
CA VAL A 11 -52.86 -28.83 -7.83
C VAL A 11 -52.10 -27.54 -8.10
N ALA A 12 -52.64 -26.63 -8.92
CA ALA A 12 -52.03 -25.34 -9.20
C ALA A 12 -51.84 -24.53 -7.91
N LEU A 13 -52.86 -24.48 -7.05
CA LEU A 13 -52.79 -23.81 -5.74
C LEU A 13 -51.67 -24.39 -4.86
N LEU A 14 -51.57 -25.71 -4.77
CA LEU A 14 -50.54 -26.39 -3.98
C LEU A 14 -49.13 -26.09 -4.52
N VAL A 15 -48.96 -26.10 -5.84
CA VAL A 15 -47.67 -25.75 -6.48
C VAL A 15 -47.31 -24.30 -6.18
N THR A 16 -48.23 -23.36 -6.31
CA THR A 16 -47.98 -21.95 -5.98
C THR A 16 -47.57 -21.79 -4.51
N ALA A 17 -48.29 -22.44 -3.59
CA ALA A 17 -47.95 -22.40 -2.16
C ALA A 17 -46.56 -22.97 -1.88
N ALA A 18 -46.19 -24.09 -2.51
CA ALA A 18 -44.88 -24.70 -2.38
C ALA A 18 -43.76 -23.80 -2.91
N VAL A 19 -43.94 -23.18 -4.08
CA VAL A 19 -42.96 -22.26 -4.68
C VAL A 19 -42.72 -21.04 -3.78
N VAL A 20 -43.79 -20.42 -3.27
CA VAL A 20 -43.67 -19.26 -2.35
C VAL A 20 -42.92 -19.64 -1.09
N TYR A 21 -43.19 -20.83 -0.55
CA TYR A 21 -42.47 -21.34 0.62
C TYR A 21 -40.98 -21.54 0.33
N GLN A 22 -40.63 -22.15 -0.80
CA GLN A 22 -39.24 -22.32 -1.20
C GLN A 22 -38.52 -20.98 -1.38
N VAL A 23 -39.16 -19.99 -2.02
CA VAL A 23 -38.60 -18.63 -2.19
C VAL A 23 -38.37 -17.95 -0.84
N LYS A 24 -39.33 -18.08 0.09
CA LYS A 24 -39.20 -17.53 1.45
C LYS A 24 -38.02 -18.18 2.20
N TYR A 25 -37.89 -19.50 2.14
CA TYR A 25 -36.85 -20.23 2.88
C TYR A 25 -35.45 -20.06 2.27
N ALA A 26 -35.33 -20.02 0.95
CA ALA A 26 -34.07 -19.72 0.27
C ALA A 26 -33.52 -18.36 0.73
N SER A 27 -34.41 -17.37 0.91
CA SER A 27 -34.02 -16.02 1.34
C SER A 27 -33.60 -15.95 2.82
N ILE A 28 -34.11 -16.82 3.69
CA ILE A 28 -33.78 -16.82 5.13
C ILE A 28 -32.40 -17.45 5.36
N ALA A 29 -32.08 -18.55 4.67
CA ALA A 29 -30.79 -19.22 4.81
C ALA A 29 -29.61 -18.36 4.29
N ASP A 30 -29.83 -17.61 3.21
CA ASP A 30 -28.79 -16.74 2.65
C ASP A 30 -28.64 -15.42 3.42
N ALA A 31 -29.72 -14.91 4.04
CA ALA A 31 -29.66 -13.76 4.92
C ALA A 31 -28.81 -14.02 6.17
N GLU A 32 -28.89 -15.21 6.75
CA GLU A 32 -28.10 -15.60 7.92
C GLU A 32 -26.60 -15.64 7.58
N ARG A 33 -26.23 -16.28 6.47
CA ARG A 33 -24.83 -16.30 5.97
C ARG A 33 -24.29 -14.90 5.68
N MET A 34 -25.10 -14.04 5.06
CA MET A 34 -24.71 -12.66 4.79
C MET A 34 -24.48 -11.87 6.09
N SER A 35 -25.28 -12.11 7.14
CA SER A 35 -25.11 -11.45 8.43
C SER A 35 -23.82 -11.88 9.14
N HIS A 36 -23.51 -13.19 9.13
CA HIS A 36 -22.28 -13.74 9.69
C HIS A 36 -21.05 -13.22 8.96
N LEU A 37 -21.07 -13.22 7.62
CA LEU A 37 -19.95 -12.73 6.82
C LEU A 37 -19.70 -11.23 7.04
N ARG A 38 -20.76 -10.42 7.15
CA ARG A 38 -20.65 -8.99 7.47
C ARG A 38 -20.11 -8.73 8.88
N GLN A 39 -20.36 -9.62 9.83
CA GLN A 39 -19.78 -9.52 11.17
C GLN A 39 -18.29 -9.89 11.15
N ALA A 40 -17.92 -10.98 10.47
CA ALA A 40 -16.52 -11.39 10.30
C ALA A 40 -15.68 -10.29 9.64
N ILE A 41 -16.17 -9.68 8.55
CA ILE A 41 -15.48 -8.58 7.86
C ILE A 41 -15.26 -7.38 8.79
N ARG A 42 -16.21 -7.08 9.69
CA ARG A 42 -16.04 -5.97 10.66
C ARG A 42 -14.95 -6.31 11.69
N ALA A 43 -14.98 -7.51 12.24
CA ALA A 43 -13.97 -7.96 13.20
C ALA A 43 -12.55 -7.93 12.60
N GLU A 44 -12.39 -8.37 11.35
CA GLU A 44 -11.09 -8.30 10.65
C GLU A 44 -10.63 -6.85 10.43
N ARG A 45 -11.54 -5.95 10.07
CA ARG A 45 -11.21 -4.53 9.89
C ARG A 45 -10.78 -3.88 11.19
N ASP A 46 -11.41 -4.22 12.31
CA ASP A 46 -11.04 -3.73 13.63
C ASP A 46 -9.65 -4.23 14.03
N ALA A 47 -9.35 -5.51 13.77
CA ALA A 47 -8.01 -6.06 13.99
C ALA A 47 -6.92 -5.35 13.16
N ILE A 48 -7.20 -5.06 11.89
CA ILE A 48 -6.29 -4.30 11.02
C ILE A 48 -6.09 -2.87 11.54
N ALA A 49 -7.14 -2.22 12.04
CA ALA A 49 -7.05 -0.88 12.59
C ALA A 49 -6.14 -0.83 13.83
N VAL A 50 -6.24 -1.82 14.71
CA VAL A 50 -5.35 -1.95 15.88
C VAL A 50 -3.90 -2.16 15.44
N MET A 51 -3.64 -3.09 14.52
CA MET A 51 -2.27 -3.34 14.03
C MET A 51 -1.66 -2.10 13.36
N ARG A 52 -2.46 -1.35 12.58
CA ARG A 52 -2.01 -0.08 11.99
C ARG A 52 -1.71 0.98 13.04
N ALA A 53 -2.50 1.06 14.10
CA ALA A 53 -2.24 1.97 15.21
C ALA A 53 -0.94 1.62 15.94
N GLU A 54 -0.69 0.32 16.18
CA GLU A 54 0.57 -0.14 16.76
C GLU A 54 1.77 0.12 15.85
N TRP A 55 1.61 -0.09 14.55
CA TRP A 55 2.67 0.20 13.58
C TRP A 55 2.98 1.69 13.49
N ALA A 56 1.96 2.55 13.47
CA ALA A 56 2.12 4.00 13.51
C ALA A 56 2.84 4.46 14.80
N ARG A 57 2.54 3.81 15.94
CA ARG A 57 3.25 4.07 17.20
C ARG A 57 4.73 3.68 17.12
N ARG A 58 5.08 2.57 16.46
CA ARG A 58 6.47 2.11 16.35
C ARG A 58 7.28 2.85 15.28
N THR A 59 6.67 3.29 14.19
CA THR A 59 7.33 3.95 13.06
C THR A 59 7.35 5.48 13.20
N SER A 60 7.12 6.03 14.40
CA SER A 60 7.12 7.49 14.55
C SER A 60 8.49 8.06 14.12
N PRO A 61 8.52 9.01 13.15
CA PRO A 61 9.78 9.49 12.57
C PRO A 61 10.66 10.19 13.62
N LEU A 62 10.03 10.81 14.63
CA LEU A 62 10.72 11.42 15.76
C LEU A 62 11.49 10.40 16.60
N TYR A 63 10.95 9.18 16.77
CA TYR A 63 11.60 8.10 17.52
C TYR A 63 12.80 7.53 16.76
N VAL A 64 12.65 7.35 15.44
CA VAL A 64 13.75 6.90 14.58
C VAL A 64 14.86 7.95 14.52
N GLN A 65 14.52 9.25 14.39
CA GLN A 65 15.50 10.34 14.42
C GLN A 65 16.28 10.40 15.74
N GLY A 66 15.59 10.29 16.88
CA GLY A 66 16.26 10.28 18.18
C GLY A 66 17.15 9.05 18.40
N LEU A 67 16.84 7.90 17.78
CA LEU A 67 17.68 6.70 17.85
C LEU A 67 18.92 6.84 16.96
N VAL A 68 18.77 7.47 15.79
CA VAL A 68 19.90 7.82 14.91
C VAL A 68 20.83 8.78 15.62
N GLU A 69 20.34 9.91 16.15
CA GLU A 69 21.18 10.90 16.86
C GLU A 69 21.97 10.33 18.05
N ARG A 70 21.45 9.30 18.71
CA ARG A 70 22.07 8.74 19.93
C ARG A 70 23.02 7.58 19.65
N HIS A 71 22.87 6.86 18.55
CA HIS A 71 23.60 5.62 18.27
C HIS A 71 24.37 5.63 16.94
N LEU A 72 24.22 6.67 16.15
CA LEU A 72 24.86 6.82 14.85
C LEU A 72 25.33 8.28 14.73
N ASP A 73 26.64 8.51 14.57
CA ASP A 73 27.22 9.85 14.35
C ASP A 73 26.88 10.36 12.93
N LEU A 74 25.59 10.39 12.55
CA LEU A 74 25.15 10.98 11.30
C LEU A 74 24.83 12.46 11.48
N GLN A 75 25.40 13.26 10.59
CA GLN A 75 25.02 14.66 10.43
C GLN A 75 23.56 14.72 9.93
N PRO A 76 22.69 15.54 10.54
CA PRO A 76 21.35 15.75 10.01
C PRO A 76 21.44 16.28 8.58
N LEU A 77 20.63 15.71 7.68
CA LEU A 77 20.59 16.10 6.27
C LEU A 77 20.02 17.52 6.16
N THR A 78 20.90 18.51 6.15
CA THR A 78 20.55 19.91 5.93
C THR A 78 20.30 20.16 4.44
N VAL A 79 19.36 21.06 4.13
CA VAL A 79 19.01 21.43 2.74
C VAL A 79 20.24 21.96 1.99
N ASP A 80 21.20 22.57 2.70
CA ASP A 80 22.48 23.05 2.15
C ASP A 80 23.40 21.92 1.66
N GLY A 81 23.19 20.67 2.08
CA GLY A 81 23.92 19.49 1.59
C GLY A 81 23.27 18.80 0.41
N MET A 82 22.07 19.24 -0.01
CA MET A 82 21.40 18.74 -1.21
C MET A 82 21.95 19.48 -2.44
N SER A 83 22.98 18.90 -3.07
CA SER A 83 23.51 19.40 -4.34
C SER A 83 22.41 19.36 -5.41
N THR A 84 22.18 20.50 -6.05
CA THR A 84 21.21 20.60 -7.15
C THR A 84 21.84 20.10 -8.45
N LEU A 85 21.03 19.73 -9.45
CA LEU A 85 21.54 19.19 -10.71
C LEU A 85 22.54 20.12 -11.43
N ASP A 86 22.47 21.43 -11.14
CA ASP A 86 23.35 22.46 -11.68
C ASP A 86 24.73 22.52 -11.01
N ASP A 87 24.91 21.92 -9.82
CA ASP A 87 26.21 21.82 -9.13
C ASP A 87 27.02 20.59 -9.58
N LEU A 88 26.45 19.75 -10.47
CA LEU A 88 27.17 18.59 -10.99
C LEU A 88 28.20 19.04 -12.03
N PRO A 89 29.46 18.59 -11.91
CA PRO A 89 30.47 18.89 -12.92
C PRO A 89 30.00 18.39 -14.29
N ALA A 90 30.27 19.19 -15.33
CA ALA A 90 29.89 18.86 -16.69
C ALA A 90 30.46 17.50 -17.08
N LYS A 91 29.62 16.62 -17.62
CA LYS A 91 30.03 15.29 -18.06
C LYS A 91 31.25 15.41 -18.99
N PRO A 92 32.41 14.79 -18.66
CA PRO A 92 33.61 14.92 -19.46
C PRO A 92 33.35 14.41 -20.89
N ALA A 93 33.82 15.20 -21.87
CA ALA A 93 33.71 14.85 -23.28
C ALA A 93 34.58 13.62 -23.56
N VAL A 94 33.94 12.48 -23.84
CA VAL A 94 34.61 11.21 -24.11
C VAL A 94 35.26 11.29 -25.49
N GLY A 95 36.53 11.72 -25.54
CA GLY A 95 37.41 11.57 -26.69
C GLY A 95 38.38 10.41 -26.46
N GLY A 96 38.05 9.23 -26.99
CA GLY A 96 38.88 8.01 -26.90
C GLY A 96 38.67 7.20 -25.61
N ASP A 97 38.82 5.87 -25.73
CA ASP A 97 38.62 4.80 -24.73
C ASP A 97 37.95 5.25 -23.42
N GLY A 98 36.65 4.98 -23.34
CA GLY A 98 35.73 5.54 -22.34
C GLY A 98 36.02 5.22 -20.87
N ILE A 99 37.11 4.51 -20.55
CA ILE A 99 37.61 4.35 -19.17
C ILE A 99 38.94 5.09 -19.00
N GLY A 100 39.84 5.03 -20.00
CA GLY A 100 41.11 5.74 -19.98
C GLY A 100 40.95 7.26 -19.95
N GLY A 101 40.04 7.79 -20.77
CA GLY A 101 39.75 9.24 -20.76
C GLY A 101 39.09 9.73 -19.47
N ILE A 102 38.35 8.86 -18.78
CA ILE A 102 37.72 9.19 -17.49
C ILE A 102 38.78 9.23 -16.39
N ILE A 103 39.70 8.26 -16.37
CA ILE A 103 40.78 8.19 -15.38
C ILE A 103 41.76 9.36 -15.55
N GLU A 104 42.15 9.70 -16.77
CA GLU A 104 43.05 10.84 -17.05
C GLU A 104 42.43 12.16 -16.57
N ALA A 105 41.14 12.38 -16.87
CA ALA A 105 40.42 13.58 -16.43
C ALA A 105 40.28 13.66 -14.88
N LEU A 106 40.12 12.52 -14.20
CA LEU A 106 40.04 12.43 -12.72
C LEU A 106 41.41 12.58 -12.02
N VAL A 107 42.51 12.38 -12.74
CA VAL A 107 43.88 12.51 -12.22
C VAL A 107 44.38 13.95 -12.33
N ASP A 108 44.02 14.66 -13.40
CA ASP A 108 44.45 16.04 -13.65
C ASP A 108 43.60 17.09 -12.90
N GLU A 109 42.34 16.80 -12.57
CA GLU A 109 41.53 17.68 -11.72
C GLU A 109 41.74 17.36 -10.22
N PRO A 110 41.93 18.38 -9.36
CA PRO A 110 41.94 18.13 -7.92
C PRO A 110 40.58 17.53 -7.52
N LEU A 111 40.60 16.36 -6.88
CA LEU A 111 39.44 15.68 -6.31
C LEU A 111 38.80 16.54 -5.22
N THR A 112 38.09 17.58 -5.64
CA THR A 112 37.26 18.40 -4.78
C THR A 112 35.94 17.67 -4.66
N THR A 113 35.79 16.90 -3.57
CA THR A 113 34.45 16.59 -3.11
C THR A 113 33.77 17.94 -2.84
N SER A 114 32.59 18.15 -3.41
CA SER A 114 31.86 19.41 -3.32
C SER A 114 31.38 19.76 -1.89
N SER A 115 31.84 19.03 -0.86
CA SER A 115 31.64 19.40 0.53
C SER A 115 32.62 20.52 0.97
N VAL A 116 32.23 21.75 0.64
CA VAL A 116 32.43 23.00 1.39
C VAL A 116 33.87 23.35 1.82
N GLY A 117 34.44 24.33 1.12
CA GLY A 117 35.42 25.25 1.70
C GLY A 117 34.75 26.13 2.76
N LYS A 118 35.28 26.08 3.98
CA LYS A 118 34.92 26.94 5.12
C LYS A 118 35.38 28.39 4.87
N PRO A 119 34.52 29.42 4.85
CA PRO A 119 34.97 30.79 5.00
C PRO A 119 35.20 31.12 6.48
N ALA A 120 36.27 31.88 6.73
CA ALA A 120 36.68 32.43 8.03
C ALA A 120 35.80 33.62 8.46
#